data_AF-A0A7S2N8U4-F1
#
_entry.id   AF-A0A7S2N8U4-F1
#
_cell.length_a   1.000
_cell.length_b   1.000
_cell.length_c   1.000
_cell.angle_alpha   90.00
_cell.angle_beta   90.00
_cell.angle_gamma   90.00
#
_symmetry.space_group_name_H-M   'P 1'
#
loop_
_entity.id
_entity.type
_entity.pdbx_description
1 polymer ?
#
loop_
_entity_poly.entity_id
_entity_poly.type
_entity_poly.pdbx_seq_one_letter_code
_entity_poly.pdbx_strand_id
1 'polypeptide(L)'
;RDLWPARLQEAVGDNFSVANCARSGTCAQRNTDAPFWATEELADAKARGADVVVLLFGTNDAKMKPPNWVSGEAFERDLTALILEAGGTKRTLVLTPPPVHLPPEGAYGMDADVLNGPLPKV
;
A
#
# COMPACT_ATOMS: atom_id res chain seq x y z
N ARG A 1 15.42 4.11 14.29
CA ARG A 1 14.48 4.79 13.36
C ARG A 1 13.16 4.10 13.56
N ASP A 2 12.23 4.73 14.26
CA ASP A 2 10.97 4.06 14.61
C ASP A 2 10.05 4.11 13.40
N LEU A 3 9.55 2.94 12.99
CA LEU A 3 8.62 2.81 11.88
C LEU A 3 7.24 3.32 12.31
N TRP A 4 6.47 3.87 11.39
CA TRP A 4 5.13 4.37 11.69
C TRP A 4 4.20 3.35 12.37
N PRO A 5 4.27 2.01 12.14
CA PRO A 5 3.44 1.05 12.86
C PRO A 5 3.82 0.94 14.35
N ALA A 6 5.10 1.11 14.70
CA ALA A 6 5.54 1.13 16.10
C ALA A 6 5.02 2.39 16.82
N ARG A 7 5.06 3.54 16.14
CA ARG A 7 4.44 4.79 16.64
C ARG A 7 2.93 4.69 16.75
N LEU A 8 2.28 3.99 15.82
CA LEU A 8 0.87 3.70 15.91
C LEU A 8 0.56 2.86 17.15
N GLN A 9 1.35 1.80 17.42
CA GLN A 9 1.20 0.97 18.62
C GLN A 9 1.30 1.81 19.91
N GLU A 10 2.28 2.71 20.01
CA GLU A 10 2.42 3.64 21.14
C GLU A 10 1.16 4.52 21.32
N ALA A 11 0.59 5.00 20.22
CA ALA A 11 -0.57 5.90 20.24
C ALA A 11 -1.88 5.21 20.61
N VAL A 12 -2.09 3.96 20.16
CA VAL A 12 -3.33 3.20 20.44
C VAL A 12 -3.30 2.47 21.78
N GLY A 13 -2.10 2.29 22.35
CA GLY A 13 -1.88 1.61 23.63
C GLY A 13 -2.26 0.12 23.60
N ASP A 14 -2.42 -0.45 24.79
CA ASP A 14 -2.52 -1.91 24.97
C ASP A 14 -3.88 -2.52 24.56
N ASN A 15 -4.87 -1.67 24.25
CA ASN A 15 -6.18 -2.13 23.76
C ASN A 15 -6.13 -2.65 22.32
N PHE A 16 -5.04 -2.38 21.60
CA PHE A 16 -4.83 -2.82 20.24
C PHE A 16 -3.46 -3.51 20.11
N SER A 17 -3.38 -4.47 19.19
CA SER A 17 -2.13 -5.06 18.74
C SER A 17 -1.91 -4.67 17.28
N VAL A 18 -0.81 -3.96 17.02
CA VAL A 18 -0.42 -3.47 15.69
C VAL A 18 0.66 -4.38 15.13
N ALA A 19 0.44 -4.90 13.93
CA ALA A 19 1.41 -5.71 13.20
C ALA A 19 1.73 -5.07 11.85
N ASN A 20 3.02 -4.92 11.56
CA ASN A 20 3.47 -4.49 10.24
C ASN A 20 3.54 -5.69 9.29
N CYS A 21 2.66 -5.71 8.30
CA CYS A 21 2.66 -6.72 7.23
C CYS A 21 3.00 -6.08 5.87
N ALA A 22 3.81 -5.01 5.86
CA ALA A 22 4.21 -4.34 4.63
C ALA A 22 5.52 -4.92 4.08
N ARG A 23 5.58 -5.09 2.76
CA ARG A 23 6.81 -5.44 2.03
C ARG A 23 7.33 -4.23 1.28
N SER A 24 8.62 -3.97 1.39
CA SER A 24 9.24 -2.84 0.68
C SER A 24 9.18 -3.04 -0.83
N GLY A 25 8.93 -1.96 -1.58
CA GLY A 25 8.98 -1.94 -3.04
C GLY A 25 7.78 -2.56 -3.75
N THR A 26 6.78 -3.09 -3.03
CA THR A 26 5.63 -3.74 -3.68
C THR A 26 4.53 -2.78 -4.12
N CYS A 27 3.74 -3.22 -5.08
CA CYS A 27 2.62 -2.51 -5.66
C CYS A 27 1.28 -3.14 -5.29
N ALA A 28 0.22 -2.33 -5.27
CA ALA A 28 -1.15 -2.84 -5.16
C ALA A 28 -1.61 -3.48 -6.48
N GLN A 29 -1.23 -2.92 -7.61
CA GLN A 29 -1.56 -3.47 -8.93
C GLN A 29 -0.84 -4.80 -9.19
N ARG A 30 -1.57 -5.75 -9.78
CA ARG A 30 -1.08 -7.12 -10.04
C ARG A 30 -0.06 -7.21 -11.17
N ASN A 31 -0.19 -6.35 -12.19
CA ASN A 31 0.67 -6.37 -13.37
C ASN A 31 1.81 -5.37 -13.23
N THR A 32 2.71 -5.63 -12.29
CA THR A 32 3.84 -4.77 -11.93
C THR A 32 5.13 -5.59 -11.81
N ASP A 33 6.27 -4.91 -11.68
CA ASP A 33 7.56 -5.57 -11.42
C ASP A 33 7.62 -6.30 -10.06
N ALA A 34 6.85 -5.83 -9.07
CA ALA A 34 6.79 -6.38 -7.72
C ALA A 34 5.37 -6.34 -7.12
N PRO A 35 4.44 -7.22 -7.56
CA PRO A 35 3.10 -7.25 -7.01
C PRO A 35 3.07 -7.80 -5.58
N PHE A 36 2.30 -7.16 -4.68
CA PHE A 36 2.16 -7.62 -3.28
C PHE A 36 1.45 -8.98 -3.13
N TRP A 37 0.75 -9.44 -4.17
CA TRP A 37 -0.20 -10.55 -4.17
C TRP A 37 0.37 -11.94 -3.86
N ALA A 38 1.66 -12.16 -4.09
CA ALA A 38 2.32 -13.45 -3.90
C ALA A 38 3.37 -13.39 -2.77
N THR A 39 3.21 -12.45 -1.85
CA THR A 39 4.15 -12.23 -0.75
C THR A 39 3.75 -13.00 0.51
N GLU A 40 4.74 -13.40 1.31
CA GLU A 40 4.50 -14.00 2.63
C GLU A 40 3.79 -13.01 3.55
N GLU A 41 4.06 -11.71 3.39
CA GLU A 41 3.45 -10.64 4.17
C GLU A 41 1.93 -10.52 3.92
N LEU A 42 1.45 -10.78 2.70
CA LEU A 42 0.01 -10.87 2.45
C LEU A 42 -0.60 -12.12 3.10
N ALA A 43 0.13 -13.25 3.11
CA ALA A 43 -0.32 -14.45 3.80
C ALA A 43 -0.38 -14.24 5.33
N ASP A 44 0.61 -13.55 5.90
CA ASP A 44 0.65 -13.19 7.31
C ASP A 44 -0.49 -12.23 7.68
N ALA A 45 -0.76 -11.21 6.86
CA ALA A 45 -1.89 -10.31 7.04
C ALA A 45 -3.22 -11.08 7.10
N LYS A 46 -3.41 -12.04 6.19
CA LYS A 46 -4.58 -12.94 6.15
C LYS A 46 -4.71 -13.76 7.42
N ALA A 47 -3.62 -14.40 7.84
CA ALA A 47 -3.61 -15.31 8.98
C ALA A 47 -3.91 -14.60 10.31
N ARG A 48 -3.66 -13.29 10.40
CA ARG A 48 -3.89 -12.51 11.62
C ARG A 48 -5.37 -12.24 11.92
N GLY A 49 -6.25 -12.26 10.91
CA GLY A 49 -7.68 -12.00 11.12
C GLY A 49 -7.97 -10.66 11.80
N ALA A 50 -7.28 -9.58 11.38
CA ALA A 50 -7.33 -8.28 12.04
C ALA A 50 -8.73 -7.62 11.97
N ASP A 51 -9.14 -6.94 13.04
CA ASP A 51 -10.40 -6.15 13.06
C ASP A 51 -10.32 -4.85 12.26
N VAL A 52 -9.11 -4.29 12.12
CA VAL A 52 -8.80 -3.07 11.37
C VAL A 52 -7.64 -3.35 10.44
N VAL A 53 -7.82 -3.06 9.16
CA VAL A 53 -6.74 -3.12 8.15
C VAL A 53 -6.39 -1.70 7.71
N VAL A 54 -5.10 -1.37 7.73
CA VAL A 54 -4.55 -0.09 7.25
C VAL A 54 -3.71 -0.35 6.00
N LEU A 55 -4.08 0.27 4.87
CA LEU A 55 -3.37 0.12 3.60
C LEU A 55 -2.76 1.44 3.17
N LEU A 56 -1.50 1.40 2.76
CA LEU A 56 -0.75 2.54 2.22
C LEU A 56 0.07 2.05 1.02
N PHE A 57 -0.52 2.16 -0.17
CA PHE A 57 0.08 1.78 -1.47
C PHE A 57 0.04 2.97 -2.43
N GLY A 58 0.64 2.82 -3.61
CA GLY A 58 0.57 3.83 -4.68
C GLY A 58 1.93 4.37 -5.11
N THR A 59 2.91 4.48 -4.20
CA THR A 59 4.23 5.03 -4.55
C THR A 59 4.94 4.18 -5.61
N ASN A 60 5.00 2.85 -5.44
CA ASN A 60 5.65 1.97 -6.42
C ASN A 60 4.79 1.70 -7.64
N ASP A 61 3.46 1.80 -7.50
CA ASP A 61 2.51 1.72 -8.61
C ASP A 61 2.73 2.88 -9.61
N ALA A 62 3.14 4.06 -9.12
CA ALA A 62 3.42 5.24 -9.93
C ALA A 62 4.76 5.19 -10.69
N LYS A 63 5.49 4.06 -10.65
CA LYS A 63 6.76 3.90 -11.36
C LYS A 63 6.56 3.85 -12.88
N MET A 64 7.33 4.64 -13.63
CA MET A 64 7.25 4.67 -15.10
C MET A 64 8.34 3.85 -15.80
N LYS A 65 9.43 3.50 -15.11
CA LYS A 65 10.58 2.81 -15.72
C LYS A 65 11.21 1.74 -14.81
N PRO A 66 10.98 0.44 -15.07
CA PRO A 66 9.91 -0.11 -15.93
C PRO A 66 8.52 0.34 -15.45
N PRO A 67 7.51 0.39 -16.35
CA PRO A 67 6.18 0.88 -16.01
C PRO A 67 5.43 -0.12 -15.13
N ASN A 68 5.01 0.33 -13.94
CA ASN A 68 4.09 -0.40 -13.06
C ASN A 68 2.65 0.12 -13.17
N TRP A 69 2.47 1.38 -13.57
CA TRP A 69 1.16 1.99 -13.63
C TRP A 69 0.35 1.44 -14.80
N VAL A 70 -0.80 0.81 -14.52
CA VAL A 70 -1.75 0.39 -15.55
C VAL A 70 -2.83 1.46 -15.74
N SER A 71 -3.63 1.73 -14.71
CA SER A 71 -4.62 2.83 -14.69
C SER A 71 -5.14 3.08 -13.27
N GLY A 72 -5.89 4.17 -13.08
CA GLY A 72 -6.56 4.45 -11.81
C GLY A 72 -7.61 3.40 -11.45
N GLU A 73 -8.38 2.94 -12.43
CA GLU A 73 -9.40 1.89 -12.25
C GLU A 73 -8.75 0.54 -11.90
N ALA A 74 -7.61 0.22 -12.51
CA ALA A 74 -6.86 -0.99 -12.19
C ALA A 74 -6.33 -0.94 -10.75
N PHE A 75 -5.81 0.22 -10.33
CA PHE A 75 -5.36 0.45 -8.95
C PHE A 75 -6.51 0.33 -7.95
N GLU A 76 -7.65 0.99 -8.19
CA GLU A 76 -8.81 0.93 -7.30
C GLU A 76 -9.36 -0.50 -7.18
N ARG A 77 -9.51 -1.19 -8.31
CA ARG A 77 -9.95 -2.59 -8.36
C ARG A 77 -9.02 -3.50 -7.57
N ASP A 78 -7.71 -3.39 -7.81
CA ASP A 78 -6.73 -4.27 -7.18
C ASP A 78 -6.58 -3.94 -5.68
N LEU A 79 -6.58 -2.67 -5.29
CA LEU A 79 -6.54 -2.25 -3.89
C LEU A 79 -7.79 -2.71 -3.13
N THR A 80 -8.97 -2.61 -3.73
CA THR A 80 -10.22 -3.13 -3.17
C THR A 80 -10.15 -4.64 -2.97
N ALA A 81 -9.60 -5.35 -3.94
CA ALA A 81 -9.40 -6.78 -3.81
C ALA A 81 -8.36 -7.13 -2.72
N LEU A 82 -7.31 -6.32 -2.51
CA LEU A 82 -6.38 -6.51 -1.39
C LEU A 82 -7.07 -6.35 -0.03
N ILE A 83 -7.98 -5.39 0.10
CA ILE A 83 -8.78 -5.18 1.32
C ILE A 83 -9.60 -6.43 1.65
N LEU A 84 -10.25 -7.00 0.64
CA LEU A 84 -11.05 -8.21 0.80
C LEU A 84 -10.17 -9.40 1.15
N GLU A 85 -9.06 -9.58 0.43
CA GLU A 85 -8.12 -10.67 0.65
C GLU A 85 -7.46 -10.60 2.03
N ALA A 86 -7.04 -9.43 2.51
CA ALA A 86 -6.34 -9.27 3.78
C ALA A 86 -7.22 -9.52 5.02
N GLY A 87 -8.51 -9.80 4.85
CA GLY A 87 -9.36 -10.24 5.97
C GLY A 87 -10.81 -9.79 5.95
N GLY A 88 -11.37 -9.30 4.82
CA GLY A 88 -12.81 -9.11 4.64
C GLY A 88 -13.53 -8.42 5.81
N THR A 89 -13.50 -7.09 5.82
CA THR A 89 -13.36 -6.28 7.04
C THR A 89 -14.58 -6.10 7.95
N LYS A 90 -14.29 -5.92 9.25
CA LYS A 90 -15.12 -5.09 10.16
C LYS A 90 -14.84 -3.58 9.97
N ARG A 91 -13.58 -3.15 9.76
CA ARG A 91 -13.20 -1.77 9.38
C ARG A 91 -11.92 -1.70 8.51
N THR A 92 -11.88 -0.76 7.56
CA THR A 92 -10.74 -0.52 6.66
C THR A 92 -10.35 0.95 6.67
N LEU A 93 -9.05 1.23 6.71
CA LEU A 93 -8.47 2.55 6.51
C LEU A 93 -7.53 2.50 5.30
N VAL A 94 -7.84 3.27 4.27
CA VAL A 94 -6.95 3.43 3.12
C VAL A 94 -6.32 4.81 3.21
N LEU A 95 -4.98 4.85 3.17
CA LEU A 95 -4.19 6.05 3.36
C LEU A 95 -3.56 6.47 2.04
N THR A 96 -3.52 7.77 1.78
CA THR A 96 -2.79 8.33 0.64
C THR A 96 -1.29 8.43 0.97
N PRO A 97 -0.38 7.90 0.12
CA PRO A 97 1.05 8.05 0.33
C PRO A 97 1.47 9.53 0.26
N PRO A 98 2.54 9.92 0.98
CA PRO A 98 3.11 11.23 0.83
C PRO A 98 3.48 11.52 -0.63
N PRO A 99 3.41 12.78 -1.07
CA PRO A 99 3.78 13.15 -2.43
C PRO A 99 5.23 12.78 -2.77
N VAL A 100 5.46 12.42 -4.03
CA VAL A 100 6.81 12.33 -4.60
C VAL A 100 7.22 13.73 -5.05
N HIS A 101 8.43 14.14 -4.64
CA HIS A 101 9.00 15.45 -4.95
C HIS A 101 10.19 15.37 -5.91
N LEU A 102 10.61 14.14 -6.28
CA LEU A 102 11.68 13.93 -7.23
C LEU A 102 11.10 13.85 -8.64
N PRO A 103 11.82 14.35 -9.66
CA PRO A 103 11.38 14.21 -11.04
C PRO A 103 11.42 12.73 -11.48
N PRO A 104 10.74 12.34 -12.58
CA PRO A 104 10.70 10.95 -13.07
C PRO A 104 12.08 10.39 -13.48
N GLU A 105 13.10 11.23 -13.64
CA GLU A 105 14.50 10.84 -13.80
C GLU A 105 15.21 10.50 -12.47
N GLY A 106 14.52 10.64 -11.34
CA GLY A 106 15.01 10.32 -10.01
C GLY A 106 15.27 8.81 -9.82
N ALA A 107 15.88 8.46 -8.68
CA ALA A 107 16.51 7.16 -8.42
C ALA A 107 15.67 5.91 -8.75
N TYR A 108 14.34 6.00 -8.67
CA TYR A 108 13.43 4.88 -8.94
C TYR A 108 12.32 5.19 -9.94
N GLY A 109 12.30 6.40 -10.53
CA GLY A 109 11.38 6.76 -11.61
C GLY A 109 9.89 6.80 -11.27
N MET A 110 9.54 7.21 -10.05
CA MET A 110 8.14 7.43 -9.65
C MET A 110 7.63 8.75 -10.25
N ASP A 111 6.47 8.70 -10.88
CA ASP A 111 5.84 9.86 -11.50
C ASP A 111 4.94 10.59 -10.50
N ALA A 112 5.26 11.86 -10.25
CA ALA A 112 4.53 12.70 -9.31
C ALA A 112 3.11 13.03 -9.79
N ASP A 113 2.87 13.11 -11.11
CA ASP A 113 1.54 13.38 -11.65
C ASP A 113 0.63 12.15 -11.47
N VAL A 114 1.19 10.95 -11.55
CA VAL A 114 0.45 9.70 -11.27
C VAL A 114 0.17 9.53 -9.78
N LEU A 115 1.17 9.76 -8.92
CA LEU A 115 1.00 9.59 -7.48
C LEU A 115 0.12 10.69 -6.85
N ASN A 116 0.26 11.93 -7.30
CA ASN A 116 -0.45 13.08 -6.72
C ASN A 116 -1.79 13.38 -7.44
N GLY A 117 -2.02 12.75 -8.58
CA GLY A 117 -3.19 12.94 -9.44
C GLY A 117 -4.22 11.80 -9.36
N PRO A 118 -4.17 10.80 -10.27
CA PRO A 118 -5.21 9.80 -10.50
C PRO A 118 -5.34 8.71 -9.43
N LEU A 119 -4.46 8.63 -8.43
CA LEU A 119 -4.72 7.74 -7.31
C LEU A 119 -5.99 8.17 -6.58
N PRO A 120 -6.91 7.24 -6.27
CA PRO A 120 -8.12 7.56 -5.52
C PRO A 120 -7.75 8.30 -4.23
N LYS A 121 -8.27 9.52 -4.08
CA LYS A 121 -8.23 10.25 -2.81
C LYS A 121 -9.38 9.70 -1.96
N VAL A 122 -9.11 8.57 -1.33
CA VAL A 122 -10.00 7.91 -0.36
C VAL A 122 -9.95 8.62 0.98
#